data_AF-A0A7M7T8X2-F1
#
_entry.id   AF-A0A7M7T8X2-F1
#
_cell.length_a   1.000
_cell.length_b   1.000
_cell.length_c   1.000
_cell.angle_alpha   90.00
_cell.angle_beta   90.00
_cell.angle_gamma   90.00
#
_symmetry.space_group_name_H-M   'P 1'
#
loop_
_entity.id
_entity.type
_entity.pdbx_description
1 polymer ?
#
loop_
_entity_poly.entity_id
_entity_poly.type
_entity_poly.pdbx_seq_one_letter_code
_entity_poly.pdbx_strand_id
1 'polypeptide(L)'
;MNVSYSQKMMRQISEISYVGSFKLIRMATGRDGEAAITIPLQYNDAHWKAIFEKYDSDGDGKISYHELKAMIRGSSSYTNDIPSRVVRMIMHKADLDDSGYLEYPEFIAMIHRKDMQGVFGHFVQRYVHSMVPCRPCATASLQMTRSGDFPDGLYEEEYSCNPPALAMIIISVLEIILFLYDTIAHNAVAVEGPMATLFIYNPQKRYQAWRYLTYMFVHVGTFHLVVNLLVQIMLGIPLEMVHKWWRVLIIYFAGVVAGSLGTSVSDPAVYLAGASGGVYALITAHVATIVMNWSQMEFAVLQLLVFLVVTSVDVGQAIYTRYVLETTNQIGYVAHLAGAIAGLLVGINILRNLEVQTWEKVVWWASFVTYTALMAAAILWNILYPSYFPPPVYN
;
A
#
# COMPACT_ATOMS: atom_id res chain seq x y z
N MET A 1 -56.41 -21.31 -19.43
CA MET A 1 -56.14 -21.73 -18.04
C MET A 1 -54.65 -21.62 -17.80
N ASN A 2 -54.17 -20.46 -17.32
CA ASN A 2 -52.75 -20.21 -17.08
C ASN A 2 -52.44 -20.38 -15.60
N VAL A 3 -51.69 -21.43 -15.29
CA VAL A 3 -51.17 -21.70 -13.96
C VAL A 3 -50.10 -20.64 -13.62
N SER A 4 -50.20 -20.05 -12.43
CA SER A 4 -49.29 -19.02 -11.89
C SER A 4 -47.85 -19.53 -11.76
N TYR A 5 -46.88 -18.69 -12.11
CA TYR A 5 -45.43 -18.93 -11.98
C TYR A 5 -45.01 -19.34 -10.55
N SER A 6 -45.75 -18.88 -9.53
CA SER A 6 -45.54 -19.23 -8.12
C SER A 6 -45.70 -20.74 -7.83
N GLN A 7 -46.60 -21.44 -8.54
CA GLN A 7 -46.75 -22.89 -8.42
C GLN A 7 -45.66 -23.68 -9.16
N LYS A 8 -44.94 -23.06 -10.12
CA LYS A 8 -43.77 -23.67 -10.76
C LYS A 8 -42.52 -23.62 -9.86
N MET A 9 -42.38 -22.59 -9.02
CA MET A 9 -41.23 -22.42 -8.13
C MET A 9 -41.25 -23.34 -6.90
N MET A 10 -42.44 -23.61 -6.34
CA MET A 10 -42.63 -24.65 -5.31
C MET A 10 -42.31 -26.08 -5.79
N ARG A 11 -42.13 -26.30 -7.10
CA ARG A 11 -41.68 -27.57 -7.68
C ARG A 11 -40.16 -27.70 -7.81
N GLN A 12 -39.37 -26.69 -7.45
CA GLN A 12 -37.90 -26.68 -7.61
C GLN A 12 -37.10 -26.95 -6.32
N ILE A 13 -37.76 -27.11 -5.18
CA ILE A 13 -37.14 -27.63 -3.95
C ILE A 13 -37.23 -29.16 -4.02
N SER A 14 -36.12 -29.83 -4.32
CA SER A 14 -36.13 -31.29 -4.45
C SER A 14 -35.99 -32.00 -3.11
N GLU A 15 -35.25 -31.42 -2.16
CA GLU A 15 -35.00 -32.06 -0.86
C GLU A 15 -34.49 -31.06 0.18
N ILE A 16 -34.96 -31.20 1.42
CA ILE A 16 -34.35 -30.62 2.63
C ILE A 16 -33.81 -31.80 3.43
N SER A 17 -32.50 -31.85 3.64
CA SER A 17 -31.87 -32.93 4.40
C SER A 17 -30.99 -32.38 5.52
N TYR A 18 -30.85 -33.19 6.56
CA TYR A 18 -30.01 -32.91 7.71
C TYR A 18 -28.85 -33.90 7.73
N VAL A 19 -27.62 -33.39 7.81
CA VAL A 19 -26.43 -34.22 8.04
C VAL A 19 -25.76 -33.68 9.30
N GLY A 20 -25.93 -34.39 10.42
CA GLY A 20 -25.52 -33.89 11.74
C GLY A 20 -26.27 -32.61 12.14
N SER A 21 -25.54 -31.59 12.59
CA SER A 21 -26.09 -30.29 13.02
C SER A 21 -26.35 -29.30 11.87
N PHE A 22 -26.14 -29.70 10.62
CA PHE A 22 -26.17 -28.82 9.46
C PHE A 22 -27.48 -28.96 8.67
N LYS A 23 -28.06 -27.82 8.29
CA LYS A 23 -29.23 -27.74 7.42
C LYS A 23 -28.76 -27.54 5.98
N LEU A 24 -29.00 -28.52 5.11
CA LEU A 24 -28.71 -28.41 3.68
C LEU A 24 -30.00 -28.10 2.89
N ILE A 25 -29.90 -27.15 1.97
CA ILE A 25 -30.97 -26.83 1.01
C ILE A 25 -30.44 -27.17 -0.38
N ARG A 26 -31.16 -28.06 -1.09
CA ARG A 26 -30.82 -28.48 -2.45
C ARG A 26 -31.82 -27.87 -3.43
N MET A 27 -31.33 -27.08 -4.38
CA MET A 27 -32.15 -26.47 -5.43
C MET A 27 -31.95 -27.21 -6.75
N ALA A 28 -33.05 -27.53 -7.45
CA ALA A 28 -33.01 -28.17 -8.76
C ALA A 28 -33.03 -27.10 -9.87
N THR A 29 -31.88 -26.87 -10.51
CA THR A 29 -31.78 -26.07 -11.72
C THR A 29 -31.93 -26.96 -12.95
N GLY A 30 -32.94 -26.68 -13.77
CA GLY A 30 -33.17 -27.38 -15.03
C GLY A 30 -32.24 -26.86 -16.12
N ARG A 31 -31.10 -27.53 -16.31
CA ARG A 31 -30.39 -27.73 -17.59
C ARG A 31 -29.17 -28.61 -17.31
N ASP A 32 -28.95 -29.55 -18.21
CA ASP A 32 -28.01 -30.66 -18.05
C ASP A 32 -26.57 -30.17 -17.87
N GLY A 33 -25.99 -30.51 -16.71
CA GLY A 33 -24.55 -30.47 -16.41
C GLY A 33 -24.02 -29.15 -15.81
N GLU A 34 -24.06 -28.98 -14.48
CA GLU A 34 -22.94 -28.55 -13.61
C GLU A 34 -23.36 -28.17 -12.17
N ALA A 35 -22.47 -28.52 -11.23
CA ALA A 35 -22.28 -28.09 -9.84
C ALA A 35 -23.50 -27.74 -8.94
N ALA A 36 -23.89 -28.69 -8.08
CA ALA A 36 -24.72 -28.42 -6.91
C ALA A 36 -23.95 -27.54 -5.89
N ILE A 37 -24.35 -26.28 -5.74
CA ILE A 37 -23.80 -25.40 -4.71
C ILE A 37 -24.40 -25.83 -3.36
N THR A 38 -23.56 -26.46 -2.53
CA THR A 38 -23.89 -26.77 -1.14
C THR A 38 -23.28 -25.69 -0.26
N ILE A 39 -24.11 -24.86 0.38
CA ILE A 39 -23.65 -23.80 1.28
C ILE A 39 -23.71 -24.32 2.71
N PRO A 40 -22.57 -24.59 3.38
CA PRO A 40 -22.58 -24.90 4.80
C PRO A 40 -22.83 -23.62 5.59
N LEU A 41 -24.04 -23.47 6.15
CA LEU A 41 -24.37 -22.40 7.10
C LEU A 41 -23.79 -22.72 8.48
N GLN A 42 -22.47 -22.71 8.59
CA GLN A 42 -21.78 -22.49 9.86
C GLN A 42 -21.11 -21.12 9.77
N TYR A 43 -21.88 -20.07 10.06
CA TYR A 43 -21.36 -18.74 10.30
C TYR A 43 -22.16 -18.10 11.42
N ASN A 44 -21.57 -17.14 12.12
CA ASN A 44 -22.12 -16.52 13.31
C ASN A 44 -23.36 -15.67 12.96
N ASP A 45 -24.51 -16.34 12.75
CA ASP A 45 -25.77 -15.79 12.24
C ASP A 45 -26.25 -14.59 13.07
N ALA A 46 -25.99 -14.62 14.38
CA ALA A 46 -26.33 -13.54 15.29
C ALA A 46 -25.63 -12.20 14.98
N HIS A 47 -24.40 -12.21 14.47
CA HIS A 47 -23.67 -10.98 14.17
C HIS A 47 -24.21 -10.28 12.93
N TRP A 48 -24.42 -11.04 11.84
CA TRP A 48 -24.91 -10.47 10.60
C TRP A 48 -26.40 -10.12 10.66
N LYS A 49 -27.18 -10.89 11.43
CA LYS A 49 -28.57 -10.54 11.71
C LYS A 49 -28.69 -9.23 12.47
N ALA A 50 -27.84 -9.00 13.48
CA ALA A 50 -27.81 -7.72 14.19
C ALA A 50 -27.40 -6.54 13.29
N ILE A 51 -26.53 -6.76 12.29
CA ILE A 51 -26.17 -5.74 11.31
C ILE A 51 -27.33 -5.49 10.33
N PHE A 52 -28.00 -6.55 9.85
CA PHE A 52 -29.15 -6.44 8.97
C PHE A 52 -30.28 -5.63 9.65
N GLU A 53 -30.67 -6.03 10.86
CA GLU A 53 -31.69 -5.35 11.67
C GLU A 53 -31.33 -3.91 12.06
N LYS A 54 -30.04 -3.57 12.08
CA LYS A 54 -29.60 -2.19 12.35
C LYS A 54 -29.85 -1.25 11.17
N TYR A 55 -29.81 -1.76 9.95
CA TYR A 55 -29.90 -0.95 8.73
C TYR A 55 -31.27 -1.05 8.03
N ASP A 56 -32.04 -2.09 8.33
CA ASP A 56 -33.50 -2.16 8.13
C ASP A 56 -34.18 -1.15 9.07
N SER A 57 -34.33 0.08 8.59
CA SER A 57 -34.73 1.23 9.41
C SER A 57 -36.24 1.31 9.59
N ASP A 58 -37.00 0.73 8.67
CA ASP A 58 -38.45 0.63 8.73
C ASP A 58 -38.97 -0.71 9.28
N GLY A 59 -38.07 -1.68 9.49
CA GLY A 59 -38.35 -2.96 10.14
C GLY A 59 -39.16 -3.91 9.28
N ASP A 60 -39.10 -3.74 7.96
CA ASP A 60 -39.90 -4.52 7.00
C ASP A 60 -39.29 -5.90 6.69
N GLY A 61 -38.11 -6.19 7.25
CA GLY A 61 -37.38 -7.44 7.07
C GLY A 61 -36.60 -7.50 5.77
N LYS A 62 -36.44 -6.36 5.08
CA LYS A 62 -35.75 -6.21 3.79
C LYS A 62 -34.83 -4.98 3.86
N ILE A 63 -33.86 -4.92 2.93
CA ILE A 63 -33.01 -3.73 2.78
C ILE A 63 -33.32 -3.09 1.44
N SER A 64 -33.87 -1.87 1.47
CA SER A 64 -34.10 -1.06 0.29
C SER A 64 -32.81 -0.48 -0.30
N TYR A 65 -32.89 0.05 -1.53
CA TYR A 65 -31.77 0.78 -2.14
C TYR A 65 -31.28 1.95 -1.28
N HIS A 66 -32.20 2.64 -0.58
CA HIS A 66 -31.88 3.78 0.26
C HIS A 66 -31.18 3.36 1.56
N GLU A 67 -31.59 2.25 2.16
CA GLU A 67 -30.97 1.67 3.35
C GLU A 67 -29.65 1.01 3.04
N LEU A 68 -29.52 0.32 1.90
CA LEU A 68 -28.24 -0.19 1.41
C LEU A 68 -27.25 0.96 1.20
N LYS A 69 -27.70 2.07 0.61
CA LYS A 69 -26.88 3.29 0.44
C LYS A 69 -26.50 3.90 1.79
N ALA A 70 -27.40 3.93 2.76
CA ALA A 70 -27.15 4.42 4.11
C ALA A 70 -26.19 3.50 4.88
N MET A 71 -26.32 2.18 4.72
CA MET A 71 -25.44 1.16 5.29
C MET A 71 -24.02 1.31 4.78
N ILE A 72 -23.82 1.45 3.47
CA ILE A 72 -22.48 1.62 2.91
C ILE A 72 -21.86 2.95 3.38
N ARG A 73 -22.67 4.00 3.54
CA ARG A 73 -22.23 5.29 4.10
C ARG A 73 -21.95 5.26 5.60
N GLY A 74 -22.68 4.45 6.38
CA GLY A 74 -22.58 4.39 7.83
C GLY A 74 -21.61 3.35 8.37
N SER A 75 -21.32 2.29 7.59
CA SER A 75 -20.34 1.25 7.89
C SER A 75 -18.92 1.62 7.43
N SER A 76 -18.78 2.68 6.63
CA SER A 76 -17.48 3.22 6.23
C SER A 76 -17.18 4.50 7.01
N SER A 77 -15.96 4.64 7.52
CA SER A 77 -15.49 5.89 8.12
C SER A 77 -15.22 7.01 7.08
N TYR A 78 -15.81 6.93 5.89
CA TYR A 78 -15.51 7.81 4.76
C TYR A 78 -16.77 8.47 4.19
N THR A 79 -16.83 9.79 4.37
CA THR A 79 -17.92 10.70 3.99
C THR A 79 -17.84 11.19 2.53
N ASN A 80 -17.51 10.31 1.57
CA ASN A 80 -17.54 10.67 0.16
C ASN A 80 -18.56 9.83 -0.62
N ASP A 81 -19.42 10.52 -1.36
CA ASP A 81 -20.56 9.94 -2.06
C ASP A 81 -20.15 8.89 -3.10
N ILE A 82 -20.37 7.62 -2.77
CA ILE A 82 -20.31 6.52 -3.73
C ILE A 82 -21.33 6.79 -4.84
N PRO A 83 -20.92 6.82 -6.13
CA PRO A 83 -21.82 7.10 -7.23
C PRO A 83 -23.02 6.14 -7.25
N SER A 84 -24.24 6.68 -7.37
CA SER A 84 -25.51 5.91 -7.38
C SER A 84 -25.54 4.74 -8.36
N ARG A 85 -24.73 4.80 -9.44
CA ARG A 85 -24.58 3.70 -10.41
C ARG A 85 -23.96 2.43 -9.79
N VAL A 86 -23.05 2.58 -8.83
CA VAL A 86 -22.35 1.46 -8.19
C VAL A 86 -23.28 0.78 -7.19
N VAL A 87 -24.02 1.56 -6.40
CA VAL A 87 -25.02 1.02 -5.47
C VAL A 87 -26.12 0.27 -6.23
N ARG A 88 -26.58 0.79 -7.37
CA ARG A 88 -27.53 0.08 -8.24
C ARG A 88 -26.97 -1.21 -8.81
N MET A 89 -25.70 -1.22 -9.22
CA MET A 89 -25.04 -2.43 -9.71
C MET A 89 -24.90 -3.48 -8.62
N ILE A 90 -24.59 -3.07 -7.38
CA ILE A 90 -24.52 -3.97 -6.23
C ILE A 90 -25.91 -4.55 -5.94
N MET A 91 -26.93 -3.70 -5.87
CA MET A 91 -28.33 -4.11 -5.64
C MET A 91 -28.77 -5.14 -6.69
N HIS A 92 -28.67 -4.81 -7.98
CA HIS A 92 -29.06 -5.70 -9.08
C HIS A 92 -28.28 -7.03 -9.10
N LYS A 93 -27.05 -7.08 -8.59
CA LYS A 93 -26.28 -8.33 -8.52
C LYS A 93 -26.61 -9.19 -7.31
N ALA A 94 -27.09 -8.57 -6.24
CA ALA A 94 -27.37 -9.20 -4.96
C ALA A 94 -28.84 -9.65 -4.84
N ASP A 95 -29.74 -8.89 -5.45
CA ASP A 95 -31.16 -9.16 -5.64
C ASP A 95 -31.31 -10.29 -6.67
N LEU A 96 -31.50 -11.52 -6.18
CA LEU A 96 -31.56 -12.72 -7.02
C LEU A 96 -32.97 -12.96 -7.56
N ASP A 97 -33.97 -12.34 -6.93
CA ASP A 97 -35.37 -12.45 -7.29
C ASP A 97 -35.93 -11.21 -8.01
N ASP A 98 -35.07 -10.22 -8.30
CA ASP A 98 -35.38 -8.92 -8.93
C ASP A 98 -36.52 -8.18 -8.20
N SER A 99 -36.65 -8.35 -6.88
CA SER A 99 -37.69 -7.73 -6.07
C SER A 99 -37.48 -6.24 -5.86
N GLY A 100 -36.27 -5.73 -6.09
CA GLY A 100 -35.83 -4.36 -5.80
C GLY A 100 -35.37 -4.15 -4.35
N TYR A 101 -35.34 -5.21 -3.55
CA TYR A 101 -34.97 -5.23 -2.14
C TYR A 101 -34.02 -6.39 -1.86
N LEU A 102 -33.27 -6.34 -0.75
CA LEU A 102 -32.44 -7.46 -0.32
C LEU A 102 -33.05 -8.12 0.90
N GLU A 103 -33.46 -9.38 0.76
CA GLU A 103 -33.85 -10.20 1.89
C GLU A 103 -32.62 -10.76 2.62
N TYR A 104 -32.77 -11.15 3.89
CA TYR A 104 -31.65 -11.65 4.70
C TYR A 104 -30.79 -12.74 4.01
N PRO A 105 -31.37 -13.76 3.32
CA PRO A 105 -30.58 -14.77 2.62
C PRO A 105 -29.73 -14.18 1.47
N GLU A 106 -30.25 -13.20 0.75
CA GLU A 106 -29.59 -12.52 -0.36
C GLU A 106 -28.50 -11.57 0.15
N PHE A 107 -28.76 -10.90 1.27
CA PHE A 107 -27.79 -10.08 1.97
C PHE A 107 -26.56 -10.88 2.42
N ILE A 108 -26.77 -12.06 3.02
CA ILE A 108 -25.68 -12.96 3.40
C ILE A 108 -24.96 -13.50 2.16
N ALA A 109 -25.70 -13.90 1.12
CA ALA A 109 -25.11 -14.36 -0.13
C ALA A 109 -24.25 -13.27 -0.80
N MET A 110 -24.68 -12.01 -0.76
CA MET A 110 -23.94 -10.85 -1.25
C MET A 110 -22.64 -10.62 -0.46
N ILE A 111 -22.67 -10.66 0.88
CA ILE A 111 -21.47 -10.44 1.71
C ILE A 111 -20.44 -11.56 1.51
N HIS A 112 -20.89 -12.80 1.29
CA HIS A 112 -20.02 -13.96 1.14
C HIS A 112 -19.62 -14.28 -0.31
N ARG A 113 -20.10 -13.50 -1.27
CA ARG A 113 -19.78 -13.64 -2.69
C ARG A 113 -18.36 -13.16 -2.98
N LYS A 114 -17.49 -14.06 -3.46
CA LYS A 114 -16.08 -13.77 -3.80
C LYS A 114 -15.93 -12.66 -4.85
N ASP A 115 -16.96 -12.41 -5.66
CA ASP A 115 -17.01 -11.33 -6.65
C ASP A 115 -17.28 -9.94 -6.04
N MET A 116 -17.82 -9.85 -4.81
CA MET A 116 -18.04 -8.59 -4.08
C MET A 116 -16.82 -8.13 -3.25
N GLN A 117 -15.85 -9.01 -2.99
CA GLN A 117 -14.47 -8.60 -2.68
C GLN A 117 -13.87 -7.73 -3.81
N GLY A 118 -14.43 -7.82 -5.03
CA GLY A 118 -14.09 -7.01 -6.18
C GLY A 118 -14.48 -5.53 -6.07
N VAL A 119 -15.32 -5.09 -5.12
CA VAL A 119 -15.59 -3.66 -4.90
C VAL A 119 -14.39 -3.00 -4.22
N PHE A 120 -13.85 -3.61 -3.17
CA PHE A 120 -12.56 -3.24 -2.59
C PHE A 120 -11.45 -3.38 -3.65
N GLY A 121 -11.50 -4.46 -4.44
CA GLY A 121 -10.68 -4.64 -5.63
C GLY A 121 -10.77 -3.48 -6.62
N HIS A 122 -11.94 -2.91 -6.90
CA HIS A 122 -12.15 -1.80 -7.82
C HIS A 122 -11.66 -0.45 -7.24
N PHE A 123 -11.79 -0.22 -5.93
CA PHE A 123 -11.22 0.97 -5.29
C PHE A 123 -9.70 0.90 -5.22
N VAL A 124 -9.16 -0.26 -4.82
CA VAL A 124 -7.73 -0.55 -4.85
C VAL A 124 -7.21 -0.46 -6.29
N GLN A 125 -7.93 -1.01 -7.27
CA GLN A 125 -7.57 -0.96 -8.68
C GLN A 125 -7.63 0.46 -9.24
N ARG A 126 -8.63 1.27 -8.86
CA ARG A 126 -8.70 2.69 -9.25
C ARG A 126 -7.59 3.51 -8.61
N TYR A 127 -7.27 3.22 -7.35
CA TYR A 127 -6.13 3.81 -6.65
C TYR A 127 -4.81 3.42 -7.32
N VAL A 128 -4.61 2.12 -7.58
CA VAL A 128 -3.44 1.59 -8.28
C VAL A 128 -3.32 2.16 -9.69
N HIS A 129 -4.39 2.26 -10.48
CA HIS A 129 -4.38 2.91 -11.80
C HIS A 129 -4.16 4.42 -11.74
N SER A 130 -4.53 5.08 -10.65
CA SER A 130 -4.15 6.47 -10.45
C SER A 130 -2.67 6.58 -10.12
N MET A 131 -2.10 5.61 -9.38
CA MET A 131 -0.71 5.60 -8.91
C MET A 131 0.27 5.02 -9.94
N VAL A 132 -0.19 4.17 -10.84
CA VAL A 132 0.65 3.41 -11.78
C VAL A 132 0.06 3.55 -13.18
N PRO A 133 0.91 3.67 -14.22
CA PRO A 133 0.47 3.87 -15.60
C PRO A 133 -0.55 2.83 -16.08
N CYS A 134 -1.57 3.29 -16.81
CA CYS A 134 -2.57 2.44 -17.45
C CYS A 134 -2.02 1.78 -18.73
N ARG A 135 -2.32 0.48 -18.93
CA ARG A 135 -1.96 -0.25 -20.14
C ARG A 135 -2.70 0.33 -21.38
N PRO A 136 -2.05 0.50 -22.54
CA PRO A 136 -2.75 0.62 -23.81
C PRO A 136 -3.48 -0.69 -24.13
N CYS A 137 -4.77 -0.63 -24.49
CA CYS A 137 -5.51 -1.80 -24.93
C CYS A 137 -4.93 -2.28 -26.29
N ALA A 138 -4.54 -3.55 -26.40
CA ALA A 138 -4.14 -4.15 -27.67
C ALA A 138 -5.37 -4.34 -28.58
N THR A 139 -5.90 -3.23 -29.08
CA THR A 139 -6.86 -3.18 -30.19
C THR A 139 -6.22 -2.38 -31.30
N ALA A 140 -5.17 -2.93 -31.90
CA ALA A 140 -4.72 -2.54 -33.22
C ALA A 140 -4.02 -3.75 -33.85
N SER A 141 -4.63 -4.21 -34.94
CA SER A 141 -4.13 -5.21 -35.88
C SER A 141 -2.61 -5.29 -35.97
N LEU A 142 -2.11 -6.53 -36.02
CA LEU A 142 -0.83 -6.94 -36.61
C LEU A 142 -0.38 -6.00 -37.74
N GLN A 143 0.46 -5.02 -37.42
CA GLN A 143 1.38 -4.43 -38.38
C GLN A 143 2.77 -4.54 -37.77
N MET A 144 3.41 -5.63 -38.17
CA MET A 144 4.81 -5.95 -37.94
C MET A 144 5.66 -4.82 -38.55
N THR A 145 5.93 -3.78 -37.77
CA THR A 145 6.98 -2.81 -38.05
C THR A 145 8.23 -3.28 -37.33
N ARG A 146 9.27 -3.59 -38.12
CA ARG A 146 10.64 -3.79 -37.67
C ARG A 146 11.16 -2.47 -37.07
N SER A 147 10.91 -2.20 -35.79
CA SER A 147 11.83 -1.44 -34.94
C SER A 147 12.33 -2.39 -33.86
N GLY A 148 13.60 -2.27 -33.49
CA GLY A 148 14.30 -3.17 -32.57
C GLY A 148 13.87 -3.06 -31.11
N ASP A 149 12.64 -2.65 -30.85
CA ASP A 149 12.08 -2.47 -29.51
C ASP A 149 11.35 -3.76 -29.15
N PHE A 150 12.02 -4.61 -28.36
CA PHE A 150 11.40 -5.80 -27.80
C PHE A 150 10.64 -5.38 -26.54
N PRO A 151 9.31 -5.58 -26.45
CA PRO A 151 8.59 -5.51 -25.19
C PRO A 151 9.22 -6.52 -24.23
N ASP A 152 9.41 -6.17 -22.97
CA ASP A 152 9.77 -7.16 -21.97
C ASP A 152 8.55 -8.07 -21.76
N GLY A 153 8.52 -9.22 -22.43
CA GLY A 153 7.43 -10.22 -22.35
C GLY A 153 7.17 -10.81 -20.95
N LEU A 154 7.70 -10.19 -19.89
CA LEU A 154 7.59 -10.54 -18.48
C LEU A 154 6.82 -9.48 -17.66
N TYR A 155 6.46 -8.33 -18.24
CA TYR A 155 5.53 -7.36 -17.64
C TYR A 155 4.08 -7.85 -17.67
N GLU A 156 3.80 -8.79 -18.57
CA GLU A 156 2.46 -9.31 -18.85
C GLU A 156 1.91 -10.15 -17.69
N GLU A 157 2.79 -10.78 -16.90
CA GLU A 157 2.41 -11.61 -15.77
C GLU A 157 2.25 -10.79 -14.48
N GLU A 158 1.02 -10.31 -14.36
CA GLU A 158 0.20 -10.46 -13.16
C GLU A 158 0.26 -9.30 -12.15
N TYR A 159 -0.85 -8.52 -12.12
CA TYR A 159 -1.36 -7.86 -10.91
C TYR A 159 -1.73 -8.94 -9.89
N SER A 160 -0.74 -9.72 -9.44
CA SER A 160 -0.95 -10.74 -8.44
C SER A 160 -1.14 -10.00 -7.12
N CYS A 161 -2.37 -9.95 -6.60
CA CYS A 161 -2.61 -9.72 -5.17
C CYS A 161 -2.05 -10.86 -4.28
N ASN A 162 -1.12 -11.64 -4.84
CA ASN A 162 -0.53 -12.84 -4.29
C ASN A 162 0.96 -12.90 -4.72
N PRO A 163 1.92 -12.71 -3.81
CA PRO A 163 1.72 -12.48 -2.39
C PRO A 163 1.13 -11.08 -2.10
N PRO A 164 0.31 -10.94 -1.05
CA PRO A 164 -0.24 -9.65 -0.65
C PRO A 164 0.88 -8.63 -0.37
N ALA A 165 0.60 -7.35 -0.62
CA ALA A 165 1.51 -6.22 -0.37
C ALA A 165 1.71 -6.00 1.15
N LEU A 166 2.43 -6.91 1.80
CA LEU A 166 2.60 -6.96 3.24
C LEU A 166 3.88 -6.31 3.72
N ALA A 167 4.89 -6.09 2.86
CA ALA A 167 6.21 -5.71 3.36
C ALA A 167 6.20 -4.31 4.00
N MET A 168 5.63 -3.31 3.32
CA MET A 168 5.46 -1.96 3.89
C MET A 168 4.49 -1.94 5.06
N ILE A 169 3.48 -2.81 5.09
CA ILE A 169 2.59 -2.94 6.25
C ILE A 169 3.35 -3.50 7.46
N ILE A 170 4.17 -4.53 7.27
CA ILE A 170 4.97 -5.15 8.33
C ILE A 170 5.96 -4.13 8.91
N ILE A 171 6.69 -3.40 8.05
CA ILE A 171 7.62 -2.35 8.50
C ILE A 171 6.85 -1.28 9.30
N SER A 172 5.72 -0.80 8.78
CA SER A 172 4.85 0.17 9.45
C SER A 172 4.37 -0.31 10.83
N VAL A 173 3.97 -1.57 10.95
CA VAL A 173 3.55 -2.16 12.23
C VAL A 173 4.73 -2.25 13.20
N LEU A 174 5.93 -2.60 12.74
CA LEU A 174 7.14 -2.63 13.57
C LEU A 174 7.50 -1.22 14.08
N GLU A 175 7.43 -0.19 13.23
CA GLU A 175 7.63 1.20 13.63
C GLU A 175 6.65 1.63 14.74
N ILE A 176 5.37 1.30 14.59
CA ILE A 176 4.34 1.59 15.60
C ILE A 176 4.63 0.86 16.91
N ILE A 177 4.91 -0.45 16.87
CA ILE A 177 5.17 -1.26 18.07
C ILE A 177 6.35 -0.69 18.85
N LEU A 178 7.46 -0.38 18.16
CA LEU A 178 8.67 0.12 18.79
C LEU A 178 8.46 1.54 19.36
N PHE A 179 7.76 2.41 18.64
CA PHE A 179 7.41 3.74 19.12
C PHE A 179 6.50 3.71 20.36
N LEU A 180 5.49 2.84 20.37
CA LEU A 180 4.59 2.67 21.51
C LEU A 180 5.33 2.11 22.73
N TYR A 181 6.22 1.14 22.53
CA TYR A 181 7.04 0.58 23.59
C TYR A 181 7.90 1.65 24.27
N ASP A 182 8.61 2.48 23.50
CA ASP A 182 9.43 3.56 24.05
C ASP A 182 8.60 4.62 24.79
N THR A 183 7.44 4.99 24.24
CA THR A 183 6.53 5.95 24.87
C THR A 183 6.02 5.43 26.22
N ILE A 184 5.65 4.15 26.32
CA ILE A 184 5.17 3.52 27.55
C ILE A 184 6.30 3.35 28.57
N ALA A 185 7.49 2.94 28.11
CA ALA A 185 8.61 2.64 29.00
C ALA A 185 9.24 3.88 29.64
N HIS A 186 9.20 5.05 28.99
CA HIS A 186 9.94 6.25 29.43
C HIS A 186 9.07 7.46 29.81
N ASN A 187 7.72 7.39 29.70
CA ASN A 187 6.79 8.48 30.05
C ASN A 187 7.17 9.86 29.45
N ALA A 188 7.95 9.88 28.37
CA ALA A 188 8.51 11.05 27.72
C ALA A 188 8.67 10.81 26.21
N VAL A 189 9.04 11.86 25.47
CA VAL A 189 9.18 11.86 24.01
C VAL A 189 10.04 10.68 23.54
N ALA A 190 9.55 9.94 22.53
CA ALA A 190 10.00 8.60 22.14
C ALA A 190 11.49 8.43 21.72
N VAL A 191 12.34 9.46 21.79
CA VAL A 191 13.76 9.38 21.41
C VAL A 191 14.66 8.89 22.56
N GLU A 192 14.17 8.94 23.80
CA GLU A 192 14.98 8.57 24.98
C GLU A 192 14.71 7.13 25.45
N GLY A 193 13.81 6.41 24.79
CA GLY A 193 13.45 5.03 25.16
C GLY A 193 14.55 3.99 24.92
N PRO A 194 14.37 2.74 25.42
CA PRO A 194 15.36 1.68 25.26
C PRO A 194 15.55 1.28 23.80
N MET A 195 14.47 1.23 23.02
CA MET A 195 14.53 0.85 21.61
C MET A 195 15.14 1.97 20.79
N ALA A 196 14.79 3.23 21.07
CA ALA A 196 15.44 4.39 20.51
C ALA A 196 16.95 4.36 20.75
N THR A 197 17.40 4.16 21.99
CA THR A 197 18.83 4.07 22.33
C THR A 197 19.53 2.92 21.60
N LEU A 198 18.85 1.79 21.42
CA LEU A 198 19.40 0.61 20.75
C LEU A 198 19.51 0.78 19.22
N PHE A 199 18.51 1.41 18.59
CA PHE A 199 18.35 1.42 17.14
C PHE A 199 18.71 2.75 16.46
N ILE A 200 18.71 3.87 17.19
CA ILE A 200 19.05 5.18 16.65
C ILE A 200 20.45 5.16 16.02
N TYR A 201 20.62 5.90 14.93
CA TYR A 201 21.95 6.15 14.42
C TYR A 201 22.70 7.05 15.40
N ASN A 202 23.78 6.52 15.98
CA ASN A 202 24.62 7.24 16.93
C ASN A 202 26.03 7.41 16.33
N PRO A 203 26.48 8.64 16.07
CA PRO A 203 27.81 8.90 15.48
C PRO A 203 29.01 8.43 16.31
N GLN A 204 28.83 8.28 17.62
CA GLN A 204 29.85 7.73 18.53
C GLN A 204 29.87 6.19 18.51
N LYS A 205 28.86 5.55 17.91
CA LYS A 205 28.73 4.09 17.81
C LYS A 205 28.71 3.61 16.35
N ARG A 206 29.41 4.29 15.44
CA ARG A 206 29.50 3.93 14.01
C ARG A 206 30.03 2.52 13.75
N TYR A 207 30.81 1.96 14.67
CA TYR A 207 31.26 0.57 14.60
C TYR A 207 30.10 -0.44 14.68
N GLN A 208 28.94 -0.02 15.18
CA GLN A 208 27.70 -0.79 15.22
C GLN A 208 26.95 -0.66 13.89
N ALA A 209 27.39 -1.39 12.87
CA ALA A 209 26.94 -1.24 11.48
C ALA A 209 25.41 -1.35 11.30
N TRP A 210 24.69 -2.09 12.15
CA TRP A 210 23.24 -2.20 12.09
C TRP A 210 22.53 -0.86 12.28
N ARG A 211 23.14 0.11 12.99
CA ARG A 211 22.57 1.45 13.22
C ARG A 211 22.40 2.28 11.96
N TYR A 212 23.11 1.95 10.88
CA TYR A 212 22.90 2.57 9.57
C TYR A 212 21.58 2.13 8.91
N LEU A 213 20.95 1.07 9.40
CA LEU A 213 19.68 0.55 8.92
C LEU A 213 18.57 0.70 9.97
N THR A 214 18.82 0.29 11.22
CA THR A 214 17.78 0.17 12.25
C THR A 214 17.20 1.51 12.70
N TYR A 215 17.87 2.62 12.41
CA TYR A 215 17.39 3.96 12.78
C TYR A 215 16.03 4.28 12.16
N MET A 216 15.65 3.59 11.07
CA MET A 216 14.33 3.70 10.44
C MET A 216 13.17 3.39 11.40
N PHE A 217 13.42 2.62 12.46
CA PHE A 217 12.40 2.25 13.43
C PHE A 217 12.22 3.26 14.58
N VAL A 218 13.10 4.25 14.71
CA VAL A 218 13.08 5.23 15.80
C VAL A 218 12.43 6.52 15.31
N HIS A 219 11.48 7.09 16.04
CA HIS A 219 10.78 8.31 15.61
C HIS A 219 10.75 9.36 16.72
N VAL A 220 11.00 10.62 16.35
CA VAL A 220 11.10 11.75 17.30
C VAL A 220 9.76 12.22 17.87
N GLY A 221 8.64 11.85 17.25
CA GLY A 221 7.32 12.16 17.78
C GLY A 221 6.19 11.61 16.93
N THR A 222 4.97 11.71 17.47
CA THR A 222 3.76 11.16 16.86
C THR A 222 3.49 11.74 15.47
N PHE A 223 3.65 13.06 15.29
CA PHE A 223 3.44 13.70 13.99
C PHE A 223 4.41 13.16 12.93
N HIS A 224 5.70 13.08 13.28
CA HIS A 224 6.73 12.55 12.37
C HIS A 224 6.44 11.09 12.01
N LEU A 225 6.07 10.24 12.97
CA LEU A 225 5.67 8.86 12.70
C LEU A 225 4.45 8.79 11.77
N VAL A 226 3.37 9.52 12.07
CA VAL A 226 2.13 9.47 11.29
C VAL A 226 2.35 9.88 9.83
N VAL A 227 3.13 10.95 9.58
CA VAL A 227 3.44 11.38 8.21
C VAL A 227 4.29 10.35 7.47
N ASN A 228 5.31 9.78 8.12
CA ASN A 228 6.13 8.70 7.52
C ASN A 228 5.26 7.50 7.15
N LEU A 229 4.44 7.00 8.08
CA LEU A 229 3.54 5.87 7.85
C LEU A 229 2.53 6.14 6.73
N LEU A 230 1.93 7.34 6.71
CA LEU A 230 0.97 7.71 5.68
C LEU A 230 1.61 7.65 4.30
N VAL A 231 2.76 8.30 4.11
CA VAL A 231 3.43 8.33 2.80
C VAL A 231 3.98 6.95 2.45
N GLN A 232 4.56 6.22 3.41
CA GLN A 232 5.07 4.86 3.24
C GLN A 232 4.00 3.89 2.76
N ILE A 233 2.82 3.90 3.39
CA ILE A 233 1.70 3.01 3.02
C ILE A 233 1.09 3.47 1.70
N MET A 234 0.87 4.78 1.52
CA MET A 234 0.30 5.35 0.30
C MET A 234 1.17 4.99 -0.92
N LEU A 235 2.49 5.18 -0.86
CA LEU A 235 3.37 4.92 -2.01
C LEU A 235 3.82 3.47 -2.10
N GLY A 236 4.11 2.87 -0.95
CA GLY A 236 4.67 1.54 -0.85
C GLY A 236 3.73 0.45 -1.37
N ILE A 237 2.47 0.44 -0.93
CA ILE A 237 1.52 -0.62 -1.32
C ILE A 237 1.31 -0.68 -2.85
N PRO A 238 0.99 0.42 -3.57
CA PRO A 238 0.88 0.40 -5.03
C PRO A 238 2.15 -0.08 -5.72
N LEU A 239 3.32 0.38 -5.25
CA LEU A 239 4.59 -0.06 -5.80
C LEU A 239 4.80 -1.56 -5.59
N GLU A 240 4.43 -2.12 -4.44
CA GLU A 240 4.55 -3.56 -4.16
C GLU A 240 3.63 -4.39 -5.04
N MET A 241 2.40 -3.91 -5.26
CA MET A 241 1.41 -4.58 -6.10
C MET A 241 1.85 -4.67 -7.56
N VAL A 242 2.63 -3.71 -8.04
CA VAL A 242 3.04 -3.61 -9.44
C VAL A 242 4.43 -4.19 -9.67
N HIS A 243 5.37 -3.93 -8.77
CA HIS A 243 6.77 -4.30 -8.95
C HIS A 243 7.20 -5.49 -8.08
N LYS A 244 6.29 -6.05 -7.28
CA LYS A 244 6.53 -7.09 -6.26
C LYS A 244 7.27 -6.54 -5.03
N TRP A 245 6.90 -7.07 -3.86
CA TRP A 245 7.37 -6.60 -2.55
C TRP A 245 8.89 -6.47 -2.39
N TRP A 246 9.67 -7.44 -2.89
CA TRP A 246 11.12 -7.46 -2.72
C TRP A 246 11.84 -6.34 -3.47
N ARG A 247 11.32 -5.89 -4.61
CA ARG A 247 11.87 -4.77 -5.39
C ARG A 247 11.72 -3.45 -4.63
N VAL A 248 10.54 -3.26 -4.04
CA VAL A 248 10.23 -2.08 -3.24
C VAL A 248 11.06 -2.06 -1.96
N LEU A 249 11.28 -3.21 -1.31
CA LEU A 249 12.19 -3.32 -0.17
C LEU A 249 13.63 -2.94 -0.50
N ILE A 250 14.15 -3.35 -1.67
CA ILE A 250 15.50 -2.94 -2.10
C ILE A 250 15.60 -1.42 -2.21
N ILE A 251 14.61 -0.77 -2.83
CA ILE A 251 14.57 0.69 -2.98
C ILE A 251 14.49 1.37 -1.61
N TYR A 252 13.58 0.90 -0.75
CA TYR A 252 13.37 1.45 0.58
C TYR A 252 14.62 1.34 1.45
N PHE A 253 15.23 0.15 1.56
CA PHE A 253 16.44 -0.04 2.35
C PHE A 253 17.65 0.67 1.75
N ALA A 254 17.78 0.75 0.42
CA ALA A 254 18.79 1.57 -0.22
C ALA A 254 18.66 3.05 0.20
N GLY A 255 17.42 3.56 0.25
CA GLY A 255 17.12 4.90 0.75
C GLY A 255 17.53 5.11 2.21
N VAL A 256 17.20 4.16 3.08
CA VAL A 256 17.56 4.21 4.50
C VAL A 256 19.09 4.21 4.69
N VAL A 257 19.80 3.28 4.04
CA VAL A 257 21.27 3.19 4.18
C VAL A 257 21.96 4.41 3.54
N ALA A 258 21.48 4.89 2.40
CA ALA A 258 21.98 6.13 1.80
C ALA A 258 21.70 7.35 2.69
N GLY A 259 20.55 7.39 3.34
CA GLY A 259 20.15 8.43 4.28
C GLY A 259 21.12 8.55 5.46
N SER A 260 21.43 7.44 6.12
CA SER A 260 22.38 7.40 7.23
C SER A 260 23.83 7.65 6.80
N LEU A 261 24.28 7.07 5.70
CA LEU A 261 25.63 7.31 5.17
C LEU A 261 25.81 8.76 4.72
N GLY A 262 24.86 9.32 3.97
CA GLY A 262 24.88 10.71 3.53
C GLY A 262 24.89 11.68 4.70
N THR A 263 24.09 11.42 5.73
CA THR A 263 24.10 12.20 6.98
C THR A 263 25.45 12.07 7.68
N SER A 264 26.00 10.86 7.80
CA SER A 264 27.30 10.64 8.47
C SER A 264 28.45 11.43 7.83
N VAL A 265 28.45 11.56 6.50
CA VAL A 265 29.51 12.28 5.78
C VAL A 265 29.31 13.79 5.85
N SER A 266 28.06 14.26 5.76
CA SER A 266 27.75 15.69 5.70
C SER A 266 27.64 16.37 7.06
N ASP A 267 27.08 15.69 8.06
CA ASP A 267 26.88 16.16 9.42
C ASP A 267 27.27 15.06 10.43
N PRO A 268 28.59 14.86 10.64
CA PRO A 268 29.12 13.69 11.34
C PRO A 268 28.79 13.63 12.83
N ALA A 269 28.20 14.68 13.41
CA ALA A 269 27.85 14.74 14.83
C ALA A 269 26.36 14.50 15.11
N VAL A 270 25.54 14.35 14.06
CA VAL A 270 24.08 14.28 14.20
C VAL A 270 23.56 12.86 14.39
N TYR A 271 22.69 12.70 15.39
CA TYR A 271 21.89 11.49 15.56
C TYR A 271 20.80 11.45 14.49
N LEU A 272 20.51 10.26 13.95
CA LEU A 272 19.45 10.10 12.95
C LEU A 272 18.40 9.12 13.45
N ALA A 273 17.14 9.52 13.32
CA ALA A 273 15.95 8.75 13.67
C ALA A 273 14.87 8.99 12.60
N GLY A 274 14.29 7.92 12.07
CA GLY A 274 13.10 7.97 11.23
C GLY A 274 13.23 7.16 9.95
N ALA A 275 12.10 6.61 9.51
CA ALA A 275 11.95 5.88 8.24
C ALA A 275 12.13 6.75 6.98
N SER A 276 12.29 8.07 7.14
CA SER A 276 12.16 9.05 6.06
C SER A 276 13.16 8.88 4.92
N GLY A 277 14.36 8.36 5.17
CA GLY A 277 15.30 8.00 4.09
C GLY A 277 14.69 7.00 3.09
N GLY A 278 13.96 6.00 3.59
CA GLY A 278 13.22 5.05 2.78
C GLY A 278 11.97 5.66 2.15
N VAL A 279 11.24 6.51 2.88
CA VAL A 279 10.05 7.21 2.36
C VAL A 279 10.40 8.11 1.17
N TYR A 280 11.47 8.89 1.26
CA TYR A 280 11.94 9.75 0.16
C TYR A 280 12.46 8.92 -1.02
N ALA A 281 13.00 7.73 -0.76
CA ALA A 281 13.33 6.80 -1.83
C ALA A 281 12.07 6.30 -2.57
N LEU A 282 10.98 6.00 -1.86
CA LEU A 282 9.70 5.66 -2.49
C LEU A 282 9.08 6.82 -3.26
N ILE A 283 9.12 8.05 -2.71
CA ILE A 283 8.64 9.27 -3.41
C ILE A 283 9.38 9.42 -4.74
N THR A 284 10.71 9.40 -4.73
CA THR A 284 11.51 9.62 -5.93
C THR A 284 11.46 8.48 -6.93
N ALA A 285 11.39 7.23 -6.46
CA ALA A 285 11.13 6.08 -7.33
C ALA A 285 9.77 6.22 -8.03
N HIS A 286 8.75 6.70 -7.32
CA HIS A 286 7.43 6.96 -7.90
C HIS A 286 7.45 8.13 -8.88
N VAL A 287 8.14 9.23 -8.56
CA VAL A 287 8.36 10.35 -9.48
C VAL A 287 9.05 9.88 -10.76
N ALA A 288 10.06 9.03 -10.66
CA ALA A 288 10.72 8.45 -11.83
C ALA A 288 9.72 7.67 -12.71
N THR A 289 8.87 6.84 -12.10
CA THR A 289 7.80 6.13 -12.81
C THR A 289 6.82 7.09 -13.49
N ILE A 290 6.40 8.17 -12.82
CA ILE A 290 5.53 9.21 -13.41
C ILE A 290 6.20 9.85 -14.63
N VAL A 291 7.47 10.24 -14.51
CA VAL A 291 8.20 10.92 -15.59
C VAL A 291 8.40 9.98 -16.79
N MET A 292 8.79 8.73 -16.56
CA MET A 292 9.01 7.75 -17.63
C MET A 292 7.69 7.41 -18.36
N ASN A 293 6.55 7.44 -17.66
CA ASN A 293 5.26 7.03 -18.19
C ASN A 293 4.25 8.20 -18.27
N TRP A 294 4.74 9.43 -18.47
CA TRP A 294 3.96 10.66 -18.36
C TRP A 294 2.64 10.66 -19.15
N SER A 295 2.68 10.12 -20.37
CA SER A 295 1.53 10.09 -21.29
C SER A 295 0.41 9.11 -20.87
N GLN A 296 0.72 8.14 -20.01
CA GLN A 296 -0.18 7.07 -19.60
C GLN A 296 -0.80 7.28 -18.21
N MET A 297 -0.39 8.35 -17.51
CA MET A 297 -0.82 8.66 -16.14
C MET A 297 -1.98 9.67 -16.15
N GLU A 298 -3.16 9.27 -15.63
CA GLU A 298 -4.34 10.14 -15.60
C GLU A 298 -4.18 11.39 -14.70
N PHE A 299 -3.41 11.29 -13.60
CA PHE A 299 -3.31 12.35 -12.57
C PHE A 299 -1.87 12.75 -12.21
N ALA A 300 -0.90 12.59 -13.13
CA ALA A 300 0.52 12.85 -12.88
C ALA A 300 0.81 14.22 -12.24
N VAL A 301 0.22 15.30 -12.77
CA VAL A 301 0.47 16.67 -12.26
C VAL A 301 -0.03 16.83 -10.82
N LEU A 302 -1.20 16.28 -10.50
CA LEU A 302 -1.76 16.35 -9.15
C LEU A 302 -0.89 15.57 -8.16
N GLN A 303 -0.38 14.40 -8.54
CA GLN A 303 0.53 13.60 -7.72
C GLN A 303 1.84 14.32 -7.45
N LEU A 304 2.45 14.91 -8.47
CA LEU A 304 3.67 15.71 -8.30
C LEU A 304 3.44 16.91 -7.39
N LEU A 305 2.27 17.56 -7.49
CA LEU A 305 1.91 18.66 -6.59
C LEU A 305 1.75 18.19 -5.14
N VAL A 306 1.09 17.05 -4.92
CA VAL A 306 0.95 16.46 -3.57
C VAL A 306 2.32 16.11 -2.98
N PHE A 307 3.22 15.50 -3.76
CA PHE A 307 4.58 15.21 -3.29
C PHE A 307 5.36 16.47 -2.98
N LEU A 308 5.27 17.48 -3.85
CA LEU A 308 5.93 18.76 -3.61
C LEU A 308 5.46 19.38 -2.30
N VAL A 309 4.15 19.39 -2.02
CA VAL A 309 3.60 19.94 -0.77
C VAL A 309 4.07 19.12 0.44
N VAL A 310 3.93 17.79 0.40
CA VAL A 310 4.32 16.91 1.51
C VAL A 310 5.81 17.03 1.81
N THR A 311 6.67 16.94 0.79
CA THR A 311 8.13 17.08 0.93
C THR A 311 8.52 18.48 1.40
N SER A 312 7.86 19.54 0.92
CA SER A 312 8.16 20.91 1.36
C SER A 312 7.83 21.13 2.83
N VAL A 313 6.70 20.62 3.30
CA VAL A 313 6.30 20.71 4.72
C VAL A 313 7.27 19.91 5.58
N ASP A 314 7.60 18.69 5.19
CA ASP A 314 8.48 17.80 5.96
C ASP A 314 9.94 18.30 6.02
N VAL A 315 10.53 18.69 4.89
CA VAL A 315 11.85 19.34 4.86
C VAL A 315 11.83 20.68 5.59
N GLY A 316 10.77 21.48 5.40
CA GLY A 316 10.60 22.76 6.08
C GLY A 316 10.56 22.61 7.59
N GLN A 317 9.85 21.59 8.11
CA GLN A 317 9.83 21.26 9.52
C GLN A 317 11.21 20.82 10.02
N ALA A 318 11.94 19.98 9.28
CA ALA A 318 13.28 19.55 9.64
C ALA A 318 14.25 20.75 9.74
N ILE A 319 14.21 21.66 8.76
CA ILE A 319 15.02 22.89 8.75
C ILE A 319 14.62 23.82 9.90
N TYR A 320 13.32 24.07 10.11
CA TYR A 320 12.82 24.94 11.18
C TYR A 320 13.25 24.42 12.56
N THR A 321 13.11 23.12 12.79
CA THR A 321 13.51 22.48 14.05
C THR A 321 15.02 22.61 14.28
N ARG A 322 15.82 22.51 13.21
CA ARG A 322 17.29 22.60 13.26
C ARG A 322 17.82 24.00 13.54
N TYR A 323 17.27 25.01 12.85
CA TYR A 323 17.84 26.36 12.84
C TYR A 323 17.07 27.37 13.69
N VAL A 324 15.82 27.09 14.04
CA VAL A 324 14.99 28.00 14.86
C VAL A 324 14.79 27.46 16.27
N LEU A 325 14.52 26.16 16.42
CA LEU A 325 14.30 25.54 17.73
C LEU A 325 15.57 24.94 18.36
N GLU A 326 16.70 24.97 17.65
CA GLU A 326 18.03 24.48 18.10
C GLU A 326 18.02 23.09 18.78
N THR A 327 17.13 22.20 18.33
CA THR A 327 16.95 20.90 18.97
C THR A 327 18.07 19.94 18.58
N THR A 328 18.65 19.20 19.53
CA THR A 328 19.81 18.32 19.33
C THR A 328 19.46 16.94 18.75
N ASN A 329 18.19 16.52 18.86
CA ASN A 329 17.69 15.24 18.35
C ASN A 329 17.10 15.47 16.96
N GLN A 330 17.87 15.21 15.90
CA GLN A 330 17.61 15.78 14.58
C GLN A 330 17.15 14.76 13.55
N ILE A 331 16.12 15.13 12.79
CA ILE A 331 15.77 14.49 11.52
C ILE A 331 16.63 15.18 10.47
N GLY A 332 17.57 14.44 9.87
CA GLY A 332 18.49 15.00 8.89
C GLY A 332 17.78 15.29 7.57
N TYR A 333 17.66 16.57 7.19
CA TYR A 333 17.26 16.95 5.82
C TYR A 333 18.21 16.34 4.77
N VAL A 334 19.46 16.06 5.15
CA VAL A 334 20.41 15.31 4.30
C VAL A 334 20.01 13.85 4.14
N ALA A 335 19.44 13.21 5.17
CA ALA A 335 18.93 11.86 5.06
C ALA A 335 17.78 11.79 4.03
N HIS A 336 16.92 12.81 4.00
CA HIS A 336 15.85 12.93 3.01
C HIS A 336 16.42 13.06 1.59
N LEU A 337 17.41 13.96 1.42
CA LEU A 337 18.07 14.16 0.13
C LEU A 337 18.81 12.91 -0.37
N ALA A 338 19.61 12.28 0.49
CA ALA A 338 20.36 11.09 0.13
C ALA A 338 19.44 9.89 -0.15
N GLY A 339 18.36 9.75 0.62
CA GLY A 339 17.30 8.79 0.37
C GLY A 339 16.60 9.02 -0.98
N ALA A 340 16.29 10.28 -1.30
CA ALA A 340 15.71 10.68 -2.59
C ALA A 340 16.65 10.36 -3.78
N ILE A 341 17.95 10.65 -3.66
CA ILE A 341 18.93 10.30 -4.69
C ILE A 341 19.02 8.78 -4.87
N ALA A 342 19.07 8.02 -3.76
CA ALA A 342 19.10 6.57 -3.81
C ALA A 342 17.83 5.99 -4.43
N GLY A 343 16.64 6.50 -4.08
CA GLY A 343 15.38 6.06 -4.66
C GLY A 343 15.28 6.28 -6.16
N LEU A 344 15.76 7.44 -6.66
CA LEU A 344 15.84 7.69 -8.09
C LEU A 344 16.81 6.72 -8.78
N LEU A 345 18.04 6.61 -8.29
CA LEU A 345 19.08 5.80 -8.93
C LEU A 345 18.76 4.30 -8.87
N VAL A 346 18.34 3.78 -7.72
CA VAL A 346 17.99 2.37 -7.54
C VAL A 346 16.64 2.07 -8.19
N GLY A 347 15.70 3.01 -8.15
CA GLY A 347 14.39 2.89 -8.80
C GLY A 347 14.50 2.66 -10.30
N ILE A 348 15.34 3.45 -11.00
CA ILE A 348 15.63 3.27 -12.44
C ILE A 348 16.18 1.86 -12.72
N ASN A 349 16.97 1.30 -11.80
CA ASN A 349 17.60 0.00 -12.00
C ASN A 349 16.67 -1.20 -11.73
N ILE A 350 15.80 -1.04 -10.73
CA ILE A 350 15.04 -2.14 -10.14
C ILE A 350 13.60 -2.15 -10.61
N LEU A 351 12.96 -0.99 -10.80
CA LEU A 351 11.58 -0.95 -11.28
C LEU A 351 11.54 -1.43 -12.73
N ARG A 352 10.50 -2.20 -13.05
CA ARG A 352 10.31 -2.69 -14.42
C ARG A 352 9.90 -1.51 -15.30
N ASN A 353 10.40 -1.48 -16.53
CA ASN A 353 9.97 -0.50 -17.54
C ASN A 353 9.14 -1.18 -18.63
N LEU A 354 8.07 -0.53 -19.09
CA LEU A 354 7.07 -1.10 -20.01
C LEU A 354 7.59 -1.28 -21.45
N GLU A 355 8.49 -0.40 -21.90
CA GLU A 355 9.17 -0.49 -23.20
C GLU A 355 10.62 -0.04 -23.01
N VAL A 356 11.58 -0.94 -23.19
CA VAL A 356 12.99 -0.60 -22.95
C VAL A 356 13.62 0.04 -24.19
N GLN A 357 13.75 1.36 -24.16
CA GLN A 357 14.44 2.09 -25.24
C GLN A 357 15.97 1.96 -25.11
N THR A 358 16.70 2.12 -26.21
CA THR A 358 18.17 1.95 -26.21
C THR A 358 18.90 2.94 -25.30
N TRP A 359 18.41 4.17 -25.16
CA TRP A 359 18.98 5.18 -24.26
C TRP A 359 18.79 4.83 -22.78
N GLU A 360 17.73 4.09 -22.44
CA GLU A 360 17.45 3.69 -21.06
C GLU A 360 18.51 2.72 -20.54
N LYS A 361 19.09 1.88 -21.41
CA LYS A 361 20.22 1.01 -21.04
C LYS A 361 21.43 1.83 -20.57
N VAL A 362 21.67 2.99 -21.21
CA VAL A 362 22.76 3.90 -20.82
C VAL A 362 22.44 4.54 -19.48
N VAL A 363 21.20 5.03 -19.29
CA VAL A 363 20.75 5.64 -18.03
C VAL A 363 20.75 4.62 -16.89
N TRP A 364 20.39 3.37 -17.16
CA TRP A 364 20.44 2.26 -16.22
C TRP A 364 21.88 2.04 -15.71
N TRP A 365 22.84 1.84 -16.62
CA TRP A 365 24.25 1.66 -16.26
C TRP A 365 24.84 2.88 -15.55
N ALA A 366 24.53 4.09 -16.05
CA ALA A 366 24.97 5.32 -15.41
C ALA A 366 24.42 5.44 -13.97
N SER A 367 23.15 5.09 -13.76
CA SER A 367 22.53 5.12 -12.43
C SER A 367 23.13 4.07 -11.49
N PHE A 368 23.39 2.85 -11.99
CA PHE A 368 24.04 1.80 -11.22
C PHE A 368 25.45 2.20 -10.78
N VAL A 369 26.29 2.64 -11.73
CA VAL A 369 27.66 3.07 -11.44
C VAL A 369 27.67 4.25 -10.47
N THR A 370 26.79 5.22 -10.67
CA THR A 370 26.70 6.41 -9.80
C THR A 370 26.30 6.02 -8.37
N TYR A 371 25.27 5.19 -8.20
CA TYR A 371 24.85 4.74 -6.87
C TYR A 371 25.97 3.95 -6.17
N THR A 372 26.58 2.98 -6.85
CA THR A 372 27.69 2.20 -6.29
C THR A 372 28.87 3.08 -5.91
N ALA A 373 29.23 4.07 -6.73
CA ALA A 373 30.33 5.00 -6.45
C ALA A 373 30.03 5.87 -5.23
N LEU A 374 28.81 6.43 -5.11
CA LEU A 374 28.41 7.25 -3.96
C LEU A 374 28.43 6.45 -2.66
N MET A 375 27.88 5.23 -2.68
CA MET A 375 27.85 4.36 -1.50
C MET A 375 29.26 3.91 -1.10
N ALA A 376 30.09 3.50 -2.06
CA ALA A 376 31.48 3.11 -1.81
C ALA A 376 32.28 4.30 -1.24
N ALA A 377 32.12 5.50 -1.79
CA ALA A 377 32.77 6.69 -1.28
C ALA A 377 32.37 7.00 0.18
N ALA A 378 31.08 6.95 0.50
CA ALA A 378 30.60 7.22 1.86
C ALA A 378 31.04 6.15 2.88
N ILE A 379 31.07 4.88 2.48
CA ILE A 379 31.57 3.77 3.31
C ILE A 379 33.08 3.93 3.53
N LEU A 380 33.86 4.17 2.47
CA LEU A 380 35.29 4.38 2.56
C LEU A 380 35.62 5.62 3.41
N TRP A 381 34.83 6.70 3.31
CA TRP A 381 34.98 7.88 4.16
C TRP A 381 34.84 7.54 5.64
N ASN A 382 33.82 6.74 5.98
CA ASN A 382 33.58 6.28 7.35
C ASN A 382 34.70 5.40 7.92
N ILE A 383 35.37 4.62 7.07
CA ILE A 383 36.45 3.69 7.45
C ILE A 383 37.81 4.39 7.51
N LEU A 384 38.14 5.21 6.50
CA LEU A 384 39.48 5.76 6.31
C LEU A 384 39.74 7.04 7.11
N TYR A 385 38.69 7.78 7.49
CA TYR A 385 38.82 9.06 8.20
C TYR A 385 38.13 9.04 9.58
N PRO A 386 38.55 8.18 10.53
CA PRO A 386 37.90 8.08 11.83
C PRO A 386 37.97 9.38 12.65
N SER A 387 38.98 10.21 12.45
CA SER A 387 39.15 11.52 13.10
C SER A 387 38.16 12.59 12.66
N TYR A 388 37.45 12.38 11.54
CA TYR A 388 36.39 13.28 11.06
C TYR A 388 35.13 13.21 11.94
N PHE A 389 34.96 12.11 12.67
CA PHE A 389 33.76 11.82 13.44
C PHE A 389 33.98 12.02 14.94
N PRO A 390 32.90 12.18 15.74
CA PRO A 390 32.99 12.17 17.19
C PRO A 390 33.71 10.91 17.71
N PRO A 391 34.49 11.05 18.81
CA PRO A 391 35.24 9.94 19.37
C PRO A 391 34.31 8.79 19.77
N PRO A 392 34.70 7.53 19.52
CA PRO A 392 33.84 6.39 19.79
C PRO A 392 33.65 6.18 21.29
N VAL A 393 32.42 5.86 21.70
CA VAL A 393 32.08 5.49 23.07
C VAL A 393 31.80 3.99 23.10
N TYR A 394 32.76 3.24 23.66
CA TYR A 394 32.62 1.82 23.92
C TYR A 394 31.96 1.63 25.28
N ASN A 395 30.73 1.10 25.29
CA ASN A 395 30.03 0.66 26.49
C ASN A 395 30.05 -0.86 26.58
#